data_AF-E3LKD9-F1
#
_entry.id   AF-E3LKD9-F1
#
_cell.length_a   1.000
_cell.length_b   1.000
_cell.length_c   1.000
_cell.angle_alpha   90.00
_cell.angle_beta   90.00
_cell.angle_gamma   90.00
#
_symmetry.space_group_name_H-M   'P 1'
#
loop_
_entity.id
_entity.type
_entity.pdbx_description
1 polymer ?
#
loop_
_entity_poly.entity_id
_entity_poly.type
_entity_poly.pdbx_seq_one_letter_code
_entity_poly.pdbx_strand_id
1 'polypeptide(L)'
;MTLHPISMLLQCFRPFSSYLRSFLENLVKIVPIFQVMSALKKSFIKRKLAKKQKQNRPMPQWVRMKTGNTMKYNAKRRHWRRTKLKL
;
A
#
# COMPACT_ATOMS: atom_id res chain seq x y z
N MET A 1 20.12 61.82 14.89
CA MET A 1 20.65 62.02 13.53
C MET A 1 21.98 61.29 13.50
N THR A 2 22.19 60.17 12.82
CA THR A 2 21.67 59.69 11.54
C THR A 2 21.69 58.16 11.54
N LEU A 3 20.56 57.57 11.17
CA LEU A 3 20.41 56.45 10.23
C LEU A 3 21.60 55.48 10.11
N HIS A 4 21.40 54.22 10.50
CA HIS A 4 21.45 53.11 9.54
C HIS A 4 20.65 51.89 10.07
N PRO A 5 19.34 51.85 9.80
CA PRO A 5 18.45 50.77 10.21
C PRO A 5 18.28 49.74 9.07
N ILE A 6 19.35 49.18 8.48
CA ILE A 6 19.18 48.27 7.31
C ILE A 6 20.10 47.03 7.28
N SER A 7 21.15 46.87 8.10
CA SER A 7 22.10 45.76 7.88
C SER A 7 21.90 44.48 8.71
N MET A 8 20.85 44.36 9.54
CA MET A 8 20.61 43.14 10.35
C MET A 8 19.29 42.41 10.03
N LEU A 9 18.59 42.82 8.98
CA LEU A 9 17.38 42.12 8.49
C LEU A 9 17.61 41.44 7.14
N LEU A 10 18.75 40.75 6.99
CA LEU A 10 18.97 39.91 5.80
C LEU A 10 19.65 38.57 6.11
N GLN A 11 19.36 37.99 7.27
CA GLN A 11 19.74 36.60 7.60
C GLN A 11 18.55 35.73 8.07
N CYS A 12 17.30 36.11 7.73
CA CYS A 12 16.13 35.30 8.05
C CYS A 12 15.26 34.95 6.84
N PHE A 13 15.81 34.96 5.62
CA PHE A 13 15.16 34.39 4.45
C PHE A 13 15.94 33.18 3.91
N ARG A 14 16.25 32.21 4.79
CA ARG A 14 16.41 30.84 4.31
C ARG A 14 15.03 30.31 4.02
N PRO A 15 14.75 29.89 2.78
CA PRO A 15 13.40 29.81 2.29
C PRO A 15 12.66 28.68 3.00
N PHE A 16 11.41 28.94 3.34
CA PHE A 16 10.36 27.99 3.71
C PHE A 16 10.04 27.06 2.51
N SER A 17 11.07 26.47 1.89
CA SER A 17 11.01 25.80 0.58
C SER A 17 11.78 24.48 0.57
N SER A 18 12.30 24.00 1.70
CA SER A 18 12.81 22.62 1.80
C SER A 18 11.71 21.67 2.28
N TYR A 19 10.87 22.09 3.23
CA TYR A 19 9.76 21.27 3.73
C TYR A 19 8.63 21.07 2.71
N LEU A 20 8.24 22.11 1.97
CA LEU A 20 7.24 21.96 0.91
C LEU A 20 7.76 21.13 -0.28
N ARG A 21 9.07 21.19 -0.56
CA ARG A 21 9.70 20.38 -1.61
C ARG A 21 9.76 18.90 -1.22
N SER A 22 10.13 18.57 0.02
CA SER A 22 10.06 17.18 0.51
C SER A 22 8.62 16.65 0.61
N PHE A 23 7.64 17.51 0.92
CA PHE A 23 6.22 17.12 0.95
C PHE A 23 5.69 16.82 -0.46
N LEU A 24 6.03 17.65 -1.45
CA LEU A 24 5.64 17.44 -2.85
C LEU A 24 6.39 16.26 -3.50
N GLU A 25 7.66 16.02 -3.16
CA GLU A 25 8.42 14.86 -3.65
C GLU A 25 7.89 13.53 -3.11
N ASN A 26 7.22 13.52 -1.95
CA ASN A 26 6.53 12.34 -1.45
C ASN A 26 5.18 12.08 -2.15
N LEU A 27 4.57 13.09 -2.76
CA LEU A 27 3.33 12.93 -3.54
C LEU A 27 3.60 12.43 -4.96
N VAL A 28 4.76 12.73 -5.56
CA VAL A 28 5.15 12.20 -6.90
C VAL A 28 5.48 10.70 -6.86
N LYS A 29 5.83 10.14 -5.69
CA LYS A 29 6.05 8.68 -5.52
C LYS A 29 4.75 7.86 -5.46
N ILE A 30 3.57 8.50 -5.50
CA ILE A 30 2.27 7.86 -5.23
C ILE A 30 1.53 7.42 -6.52
N VAL A 31 2.06 7.64 -7.73
CA VAL A 31 1.34 7.26 -8.96
C VAL A 31 2.26 6.72 -10.06
N PRO A 32 1.90 5.60 -10.70
CA PRO A 32 1.65 4.29 -10.12
C PRO A 32 2.89 3.40 -10.32
N ILE A 33 2.98 2.37 -9.48
CA ILE A 33 3.68 1.12 -9.74
C ILE A 33 3.47 0.74 -11.21
N PHE A 34 4.49 0.97 -12.05
CA PHE A 34 4.57 0.42 -13.39
C PHE A 34 4.37 -1.08 -13.20
N GLN A 35 3.17 -1.58 -13.55
CA GLN A 35 2.84 -2.98 -13.41
C GLN A 35 3.88 -3.72 -14.25
N VAL A 36 4.81 -4.41 -13.60
CA VAL A 36 5.54 -5.50 -14.23
C VAL A 36 4.44 -6.44 -14.72
N MET A 37 4.11 -6.33 -16.02
CA MET A 37 3.06 -7.12 -16.63
C MET A 37 3.52 -8.57 -16.54
N SER A 38 3.06 -9.27 -15.50
CA SER A 38 2.91 -10.72 -15.59
C SER A 38 2.19 -11.01 -16.92
N ALA A 39 2.60 -12.08 -17.59
CA ALA A 39 2.11 -12.53 -18.90
C ALA A 39 0.67 -12.10 -19.22
N LEU A 40 0.43 -11.69 -20.48
CA LEU A 40 -0.88 -11.31 -20.98
C LEU A 40 -1.93 -12.38 -20.66
N LYS A 41 -2.82 -12.08 -19.70
CA LYS A 41 -3.89 -12.97 -19.24
C LYS A 41 -5.25 -12.44 -19.66
N LYS A 42 -6.12 -13.33 -20.15
CA LYS A 42 -7.53 -13.02 -20.42
C LYS A 42 -8.23 -12.53 -19.15
N SER A 43 -9.18 -11.61 -19.29
CA SER A 43 -9.92 -10.99 -18.18
C SER A 43 -10.62 -12.01 -17.26
N PHE A 44 -11.16 -13.08 -17.84
CA PHE A 44 -11.78 -14.19 -17.09
C PHE A 44 -10.78 -14.92 -16.16
N ILE A 45 -9.56 -15.18 -16.64
CA ILE A 45 -8.50 -15.80 -15.83
C ILE A 45 -8.10 -14.86 -14.70
N LYS A 46 -7.96 -13.55 -14.97
CA LYS A 46 -7.69 -12.53 -13.95
C LYS A 46 -8.76 -12.53 -12.85
N ARG A 47 -10.05 -12.62 -13.22
CA ARG A 47 -11.17 -12.73 -12.25
C ARG A 47 -11.06 -13.99 -11.39
N LYS A 48 -10.76 -15.14 -11.98
CA LYS A 48 -10.55 -16.40 -11.23
C LYS A 48 -9.38 -16.28 -10.25
N LEU A 49 -8.24 -15.75 -10.71
CA LEU A 49 -7.05 -15.55 -9.88
C LEU A 49 -7.33 -14.61 -8.71
N ALA A 50 -8.00 -13.47 -8.97
CA ALA A 50 -8.39 -12.52 -7.93
C ALA A 50 -9.32 -13.17 -6.89
N LYS A 51 -10.30 -13.99 -7.32
CA LYS A 51 -11.17 -14.73 -6.40
C LYS A 51 -10.38 -15.72 -5.54
N LYS A 52 -9.45 -16.47 -6.14
CA LYS A 52 -8.60 -17.43 -5.40
C LYS A 52 -7.66 -16.75 -4.41
N GLN A 53 -7.14 -15.57 -4.75
CA GLN A 53 -6.35 -14.75 -3.83
C GLN A 53 -7.21 -14.27 -2.66
N LYS A 54 -8.40 -13.72 -2.95
CA LYS A 54 -9.37 -13.31 -1.92
C LYS A 54 -9.75 -14.46 -1.00
N GLN A 55 -9.99 -15.67 -1.52
CA GLN A 55 -10.35 -16.84 -0.68
C GLN A 55 -9.23 -17.30 0.26
N ASN A 56 -7.96 -17.01 -0.06
CA ASN A 56 -6.80 -17.50 0.68
C ASN A 56 -6.45 -16.64 1.91
N ARG A 57 -7.45 -16.36 2.76
CA ARG A 57 -7.31 -15.54 3.97
C ARG A 57 -7.53 -16.36 5.25
N PRO A 58 -6.90 -15.98 6.38
CA PRO A 58 -7.12 -16.66 7.64
C PRO A 58 -8.55 -16.44 8.13
N MET A 59 -9.01 -17.31 9.02
CA MET A 59 -10.33 -17.18 9.63
C MET A 59 -10.37 -15.93 10.53
N PRO A 60 -11.40 -15.08 10.44
CA PRO A 60 -11.52 -13.91 11.31
C PRO A 60 -11.70 -14.31 12.78
N GLN A 61 -11.14 -13.50 13.67
CA GLN A 61 -11.13 -13.78 15.11
C GLN A 61 -12.54 -13.85 15.71
N TRP A 62 -13.44 -12.95 15.34
CA TRP A 62 -14.83 -12.96 15.84
C TRP A 62 -15.60 -14.24 15.48
N VAL A 63 -15.25 -14.93 14.39
CA VAL A 63 -15.85 -16.23 14.05
C VAL A 63 -15.34 -17.33 14.99
N ARG A 64 -14.10 -17.23 15.48
CA ARG A 64 -13.54 -18.17 16.47
C ARG A 64 -14.19 -18.01 17.84
N MET A 65 -14.65 -16.81 18.15
CA MET A 65 -15.31 -16.49 19.43
C MET A 65 -16.80 -16.87 19.45
N LYS A 66 -17.38 -17.32 18.32
CA LYS A 66 -18.78 -17.77 18.28
C LYS A 66 -18.94 -19.10 19.02
N THR A 67 -19.90 -19.15 19.92
CA THR A 67 -20.29 -20.37 20.65
C THR A 67 -20.81 -21.44 19.68
N GLY A 68 -20.49 -22.72 19.93
CA GLY A 68 -20.94 -23.85 19.10
C GLY A 68 -20.21 -24.00 17.75
N ASN A 69 -19.16 -23.22 17.48
CA ASN A 69 -18.39 -23.35 16.25
C ASN A 69 -17.31 -24.45 16.37
N THR A 70 -17.35 -25.44 15.49
CA THR A 70 -16.35 -26.52 15.41
C THR A 70 -15.12 -26.14 14.57
N MET A 71 -15.24 -25.15 13.68
CA MET A 71 -14.18 -24.74 12.76
C MET A 71 -13.16 -23.84 13.44
N LYS A 72 -11.93 -24.34 13.64
CA LYS A 72 -10.82 -23.60 14.29
C LYS A 72 -9.93 -22.82 13.30
N TYR A 73 -9.80 -23.30 12.08
CA TYR A 73 -8.95 -22.73 11.03
C TYR A 73 -9.58 -22.90 9.64
N ASN A 74 -9.09 -22.16 8.63
CA ASN A 74 -9.55 -22.32 7.25
C ASN A 74 -8.87 -23.53 6.59
N ALA A 75 -9.54 -24.69 6.62
CA ALA A 75 -9.04 -25.92 6.01
C ALA A 75 -8.77 -25.81 4.49
N LYS A 76 -9.43 -24.87 3.81
CA LYS A 76 -9.27 -24.64 2.36
C LYS A 76 -8.15 -23.62 2.03
N ARG A 77 -7.40 -23.16 3.03
CA ARG A 77 -6.27 -22.25 2.83
C ARG A 77 -5.18 -22.95 2.02
N ARG A 78 -4.58 -22.25 1.07
CA ARG A 78 -3.67 -22.79 0.07
C ARG A 78 -2.32 -22.08 0.10
N HIS A 79 -1.22 -22.83 0.03
CA HIS A 79 0.10 -22.24 -0.22
C HIS A 79 0.53 -22.45 -1.67
N TRP A 80 1.07 -21.41 -2.31
CA TRP A 80 1.35 -21.41 -3.75
C TRP A 80 2.51 -22.33 -4.17
N ARG A 81 3.43 -22.65 -3.24
CA ARG A 81 4.49 -23.65 -3.50
C ARG A 81 3.98 -25.08 -3.38
N ARG A 82 3.05 -25.36 -2.45
CA ARG A 82 2.57 -26.73 -2.17
C ARG A 82 1.51 -27.20 -3.16
N THR A 83 0.51 -26.38 -3.46
CA THR A 83 -0.63 -26.78 -4.30
C THR A 83 -0.92 -25.74 -5.37
N LYS A 84 -0.93 -26.18 -6.64
CA LYS A 84 -1.13 -25.31 -7.81
C LYS A 84 -2.61 -25.14 -8.15
N LEU A 85 -2.92 -24.05 -8.84
CA LEU A 85 -4.27 -23.76 -9.31
C LEU A 85 -4.47 -24.47 -10.66
N LYS A 86 -5.47 -25.34 -10.76
CA LYS A 86 -5.92 -25.92 -12.03
C LYS A 86 -6.87 -24.92 -12.71
N LEU A 87 -6.32 -24.02 -13.53
CA LEU A 87 -7.05 -22.90 -14.15
C LEU A 87 -7.11 -23.03 -15.66
#